data_AF-A0A1Z5HBL2-F1
#
_entry.id   AF-A0A1Z5HBL2-F1
#
_cell.length_a   1.000
_cell.length_b   1.000
_cell.length_c   1.000
_cell.angle_alpha   90.00
_cell.angle_beta   90.00
_cell.angle_gamma   90.00
#
_symmetry.space_group_name_H-M   'P 1'
#
loop_
_entity.id
_entity.type
_entity.pdbx_description
1 polymer ?
#
loop_
_entity_poly.entity_id
_entity_poly.type
_entity_poly.pdbx_seq_one_letter_code
_entity_poly.pdbx_strand_id
1 'polypeptide(L)'
;MQILLELGPLGLVIFLCFVFIICKRLAHLMLQRTPDFSAYKIEAFALLTTCVGILVHTFFTFHLYQLTIQIIWGYYLGRAARNMTLALVTPEKSAPQNLTGKATWLYREFNTIVILLIISFGVSFYYTDKAANTENQQQALEYHRISGIFFPLVERYEFFSAQDMAAELGNPEYKQSAFKRQEIAKLALSRSDIAINKMPANAEIYHTKAEIIQAMQGNVSKISELYEKSLQLDPYQFKVRDEYARFLTINKQYKKALSVLWGAWGLLNNAFYQNGIMFLSFQLRLNRVYGAPKDNLIIMQEIQRLSKLRKTRMSAGKYVFSRPATR
;
A
#
# COMPACT_ATOMS: atom_id res chain seq x y z
N MET A 1 -4.83 -18.85 11.68
CA MET A 1 -5.06 -19.85 10.61
C MET A 1 -3.82 -20.71 10.36
N GLN A 2 -2.61 -20.14 10.19
CA GLN A 2 -1.42 -20.92 9.82
C GLN A 2 -0.78 -21.75 10.94
N ILE A 3 -0.78 -21.29 12.22
CA ILE A 3 -0.33 -22.11 13.37
C ILE A 3 -1.18 -23.39 13.51
N LEU A 4 -2.48 -23.31 13.25
CA LEU A 4 -3.38 -24.47 13.26
C LEU A 4 -3.08 -25.43 12.09
N LEU A 5 -2.63 -24.91 10.95
CA LEU A 5 -2.25 -25.69 9.77
C LEU A 5 -0.90 -26.41 9.92
N GLU A 6 0.07 -25.79 10.61
CA GLU A 6 1.45 -26.32 10.72
C GLU A 6 1.68 -27.17 11.98
N LEU A 7 1.12 -26.78 13.13
CA LEU A 7 1.31 -27.46 14.42
C LEU A 7 0.15 -28.37 14.81
N GLY A 8 -0.95 -28.32 14.04
CA GLY A 8 -2.20 -28.99 14.37
C GLY A 8 -2.88 -28.41 15.61
N PRO A 9 -4.05 -28.95 15.99
CA PRO A 9 -4.80 -28.50 17.16
C PRO A 9 -4.03 -28.71 18.46
N LEU A 10 -3.25 -29.81 18.57
CA LEU A 10 -2.46 -30.11 19.75
C LEU A 10 -1.33 -29.09 19.96
N GLY A 11 -0.58 -28.76 18.90
CA GLY A 11 0.50 -27.78 18.99
C GLY A 11 0.00 -26.36 19.22
N LEU A 12 -1.20 -26.02 18.72
CA LEU A 12 -1.86 -24.76 19.08
C LEU A 12 -2.15 -24.67 20.58
N VAL A 13 -2.67 -25.75 21.20
CA VAL A 13 -2.93 -25.78 22.64
C VAL A 13 -1.65 -25.61 23.44
N ILE A 14 -0.58 -26.32 23.07
CA ILE A 14 0.74 -26.20 23.73
C ILE A 14 1.27 -24.76 23.61
N PHE A 15 1.18 -24.16 22.43
CA PHE A 15 1.60 -22.78 22.21
C PHE A 15 0.79 -21.79 23.06
N LEU A 16 -0.54 -21.93 23.12
CA LEU A 16 -1.39 -21.08 23.94
C LEU A 16 -1.10 -21.24 25.44
N CYS A 17 -0.87 -22.47 25.92
CA CYS A 17 -0.43 -22.74 27.29
C CYS A 17 0.91 -22.05 27.59
N PHE A 18 1.84 -22.10 26.65
CA PHE A 18 3.14 -21.46 26.79
C PHE A 18 3.06 -19.93 26.85
N VAL A 19 2.28 -19.31 25.94
CA VAL A 19 1.99 -17.87 25.97
C VAL A 19 1.34 -17.47 27.29
N PHE A 20 0.36 -18.26 27.75
CA PHE A 20 -0.30 -18.03 29.03
C PHE A 20 0.68 -18.04 30.22
N ILE A 21 1.67 -18.95 30.23
CA ILE A 21 2.71 -19.00 31.27
C ILE A 21 3.55 -17.70 31.27
N ILE A 22 3.95 -17.20 30.10
CA ILE A 22 4.72 -15.96 29.98
C ILE A 22 3.90 -14.78 30.49
N CYS A 23 2.65 -14.65 30.04
CA CYS A 23 1.76 -13.57 30.46
C CYS A 23 1.47 -13.62 31.96
N LYS A 24 1.26 -14.81 32.54
CA LYS A 24 1.07 -14.99 33.98
C LYS A 24 2.29 -14.53 34.79
N ARG A 25 3.50 -14.87 34.33
CA ARG A 25 4.75 -14.44 34.98
C ARG A 25 4.94 -12.93 34.91
N LEU A 26 4.64 -12.32 33.77
CA LEU A 26 4.67 -10.87 33.60
C LEU A 26 3.65 -10.18 34.52
N ALA A 27 2.42 -10.69 34.56
CA ALA A 27 1.37 -10.17 35.44
C ALA A 27 1.75 -10.27 36.93
N HIS A 28 2.35 -11.39 37.34
CA HIS A 28 2.86 -11.56 38.70
C HIS A 28 3.92 -10.51 39.06
N LEU A 29 4.86 -10.20 38.16
CA LEU A 29 5.84 -9.13 38.36
C LEU A 29 5.21 -7.74 38.44
N MET A 30 4.13 -7.48 37.69
CA MET A 30 3.42 -6.19 37.72
C MET A 30 2.57 -6.01 38.98
N LEU A 31 1.97 -7.09 39.49
CA LEU A 31 1.03 -7.06 40.61
C LEU A 31 1.72 -7.13 41.98
N GLN A 32 2.97 -7.59 42.04
CA GLN A 32 3.77 -7.50 43.26
C GLN A 32 4.12 -6.04 43.55
N ARG A 33 3.33 -5.38 44.42
CA ARG A 33 3.71 -4.11 45.05
C ARG A 33 4.86 -4.35 46.03
N THR A 34 6.09 -4.35 45.53
CA THR A 34 7.28 -4.20 46.39
C THR A 34 7.78 -2.76 46.33
N PRO A 35 8.10 -2.13 47.48
CA PRO A 35 8.57 -0.74 47.52
C PRO A 35 9.94 -0.56 46.84
N ASP A 36 10.75 -1.62 46.77
CA ASP A 36 12.07 -1.59 46.13
C ASP A 36 12.06 -2.31 44.77
N PHE A 37 12.41 -1.55 43.72
CA PHE A 37 12.57 -2.06 42.36
C PHE A 37 13.97 -2.61 42.17
N SER A 38 14.11 -3.93 42.26
CA SER A 38 15.42 -4.51 42.01
C SER A 38 15.81 -4.45 40.54
N ALA A 39 17.10 -4.22 40.27
CA ALA A 39 17.65 -4.19 38.91
C ALA A 39 17.31 -5.48 38.15
N TYR A 40 17.37 -6.63 38.85
CA TYR A 40 16.98 -7.93 38.31
C TYR A 40 15.49 -8.02 37.96
N LYS A 41 14.58 -7.43 38.77
CA LYS A 41 13.14 -7.40 38.47
C LYS A 41 12.83 -6.51 37.27
N ILE A 42 13.46 -5.32 37.19
CA ILE A 42 13.29 -4.40 36.06
C ILE A 42 13.75 -5.07 34.77
N GLU A 43 14.92 -5.71 34.80
CA GLU A 43 15.46 -6.39 33.62
C GLU A 43 14.60 -7.59 33.22
N ALA A 44 14.14 -8.40 34.18
CA ALA A 44 13.21 -9.51 33.90
C ALA A 44 11.89 -9.02 33.30
N PHE A 45 11.35 -7.91 33.82
CA PHE A 45 10.14 -7.28 33.28
C PHE A 45 10.34 -6.79 31.84
N ALA A 46 11.44 -6.10 31.56
CA ALA A 46 11.76 -5.62 30.23
C ALA A 46 11.87 -6.78 29.22
N LEU A 47 12.63 -7.82 29.57
CA LEU A 47 12.82 -8.99 28.72
C LEU A 47 11.51 -9.76 28.47
N LEU A 48 10.67 -9.96 29.50
CA LEU A 48 9.36 -10.61 29.33
C LEU A 48 8.42 -9.77 28.47
N THR A 49 8.42 -8.46 28.62
CA THR A 49 7.62 -7.54 27.80
C THR A 49 8.06 -7.61 26.34
N THR A 50 9.37 -7.62 26.07
CA THR A 50 9.90 -7.84 24.71
C THR A 50 9.49 -9.20 24.15
N CYS A 51 9.52 -10.27 24.94
CA CYS A 51 9.06 -11.59 24.51
C CYS A 51 7.57 -11.62 24.13
N VAL A 52 6.71 -10.93 24.89
CA VAL A 52 5.28 -10.77 24.55
C VAL A 52 5.12 -9.94 23.29
N GLY A 53 5.87 -8.84 23.14
CA GLY A 53 5.85 -8.01 21.94
C GLY A 53 6.24 -8.78 20.66
N ILE A 54 7.29 -9.60 20.73
CA ILE A 54 7.70 -10.50 19.64
C ILE A 54 6.58 -11.49 19.31
N LEU A 55 5.94 -12.10 20.31
CA LEU A 55 4.82 -13.03 20.10
C LEU A 55 3.62 -12.35 19.40
N VAL A 56 3.26 -11.13 19.83
CA VAL A 56 2.16 -10.36 19.22
C VAL A 56 2.51 -9.99 17.78
N HIS A 57 3.68 -9.39 17.53
CA HIS A 57 4.12 -9.03 16.18
C HIS A 57 4.12 -10.25 15.24
N THR A 58 4.60 -11.37 15.76
CA THR A 58 4.75 -12.60 15.00
C THR A 58 3.42 -13.33 14.76
N PHE A 59 2.42 -13.14 15.63
CA PHE A 59 1.06 -13.62 15.38
C PHE A 59 0.44 -12.96 14.13
N PHE A 60 0.81 -11.70 13.84
CA PHE A 60 0.34 -10.98 12.65
C PHE A 60 1.22 -11.17 11.41
N THR A 61 2.54 -11.30 11.58
CA THR A 61 3.51 -11.29 10.47
C THR A 61 4.19 -12.65 10.21
N PHE A 62 3.92 -13.66 11.03
CA PHE A 62 4.40 -15.05 10.86
C PHE A 62 5.91 -15.25 10.77
N HIS A 63 6.75 -14.40 11.38
CA HIS A 63 8.21 -14.58 11.34
C HIS A 63 8.82 -15.52 12.41
N LEU A 64 8.04 -16.25 13.24
CA LEU A 64 8.61 -17.01 14.39
C LEU A 64 9.50 -18.18 13.98
N TYR A 65 9.35 -18.68 12.75
CA TYR A 65 10.16 -19.79 12.24
C TYR A 65 11.57 -19.34 11.85
N GLN A 66 11.84 -18.04 11.76
CA GLN A 66 13.18 -17.55 11.47
C GLN A 66 14.09 -17.88 12.66
N LEU A 67 15.11 -18.69 12.40
CA LEU A 67 16.05 -19.18 13.41
C LEU A 67 16.66 -18.05 14.25
N THR A 68 16.98 -16.91 13.62
CA THR A 68 17.51 -15.72 14.31
C THR A 68 16.55 -15.17 15.37
N ILE A 69 15.26 -15.11 15.06
CA ILE A 69 14.23 -14.64 16.00
C ILE A 69 14.08 -15.64 17.15
N GLN A 70 14.11 -16.94 16.86
CA GLN A 70 14.03 -18.00 17.87
C GLN A 70 15.22 -17.96 18.85
N ILE A 71 16.43 -17.74 18.34
CA ILE A 71 17.65 -17.64 19.16
C ILE A 71 17.59 -16.41 20.07
N ILE A 72 17.26 -15.23 19.52
CA ILE A 72 17.17 -13.99 20.29
C ILE A 72 16.06 -14.09 21.35
N TRP A 73 14.91 -14.61 20.97
CA TRP A 73 13.77 -14.78 21.86
C TRP A 73 14.04 -15.81 22.96
N GLY A 74 14.66 -16.94 22.63
CA GLY A 74 15.12 -17.94 23.59
C GLY A 74 16.13 -17.38 24.59
N TYR A 75 17.08 -16.56 24.13
CA TYR A 75 18.03 -15.85 24.99
C TYR A 75 17.32 -14.88 25.96
N TYR A 76 16.37 -14.08 25.46
CA TYR A 76 15.61 -13.15 26.31
C TYR A 76 14.76 -13.87 27.35
N LEU A 77 14.11 -14.97 26.96
CA LEU A 77 13.32 -15.77 27.87
C LEU A 77 14.18 -16.43 28.97
N GLY A 78 15.32 -17.01 28.58
CA GLY A 78 16.26 -17.63 29.52
C GLY A 78 16.87 -16.62 30.50
N ARG A 79 17.26 -15.43 30.00
CA ARG A 79 17.80 -14.36 30.84
C ARG A 79 16.74 -13.78 31.78
N ALA A 80 15.50 -13.63 31.32
CA ALA A 80 14.39 -13.23 32.17
C ALA A 80 14.14 -14.24 33.30
N ALA A 81 14.17 -15.54 32.99
CA ALA A 81 14.02 -16.60 33.97
C ALA A 81 15.12 -16.56 35.03
N ARG A 82 16.38 -16.44 34.61
CA ARG A 82 17.54 -16.29 35.52
C ARG A 82 17.39 -15.07 36.43
N ASN A 83 17.01 -13.92 35.88
CA ASN A 83 16.87 -12.68 36.64
C ASN A 83 15.73 -12.74 37.66
N MET A 84 14.63 -13.44 37.36
CA MET A 84 13.58 -13.71 38.35
C MET A 84 14.10 -14.56 39.51
N THR A 85 14.96 -15.54 39.26
CA THR A 85 15.59 -16.35 40.32
C THR A 85 16.57 -15.52 41.16
N LEU A 86 17.41 -14.70 40.53
CA LEU A 86 18.36 -13.83 41.22
C LEU A 86 17.67 -12.77 42.08
N ALA A 87 16.53 -12.25 41.62
CA ALA A 87 15.70 -11.33 42.39
C ALA A 87 15.14 -11.92 43.69
N LEU A 88 15.07 -13.25 43.82
CA LEU A 88 14.61 -13.94 45.03
C LEU A 88 15.74 -14.22 46.02
N VAL A 89 16.97 -14.40 45.52
CA VAL A 89 18.11 -14.93 46.31
C VAL A 89 19.09 -13.84 46.75
N THR A 90 19.13 -12.69 46.07
CA THR A 90 20.15 -11.67 46.30
C THR A 90 19.56 -10.45 47.03
N PRO A 91 19.95 -10.14 48.28
CA PRO A 91 19.66 -8.86 48.91
C PRO A 91 20.45 -7.75 48.19
N GLU A 92 19.78 -6.68 47.77
CA GLU A 92 20.35 -5.70 46.85
C GLU A 92 21.38 -4.77 47.48
N LYS A 93 22.52 -4.58 46.79
CA LYS A 93 23.24 -3.30 46.80
C LYS A 93 22.61 -2.42 45.72
N SER A 94 22.03 -1.30 46.14
CA SER A 94 21.42 -0.33 45.25
C SER A 94 22.44 0.17 44.21
N ALA A 95 22.07 0.08 42.93
CA ALA A 95 22.80 0.74 41.87
C ALA A 95 22.82 2.27 42.15
N PRO A 96 23.91 2.99 41.80
CA PRO A 96 23.99 4.43 42.03
C PRO A 96 22.79 5.14 41.37
N GLN A 97 21.97 5.80 42.20
CA GLN A 97 20.67 6.39 41.84
C GLN A 97 20.70 7.30 40.60
N ASN A 98 21.86 7.87 40.28
CA ASN A 98 22.02 8.81 39.15
C ASN A 98 22.05 8.13 37.77
N LEU A 99 22.49 6.87 37.65
CA LEU A 99 22.53 6.13 36.38
C LEU A 99 21.15 5.53 36.04
N THR A 100 20.41 5.09 37.06
CA THR A 100 19.05 4.53 36.90
C THR A 100 18.01 5.61 36.57
N GLY A 101 18.13 6.82 37.12
CA GLY A 101 17.22 7.94 36.84
C GLY A 101 17.27 8.42 35.37
N LYS A 102 18.47 8.64 34.82
CA LYS A 102 18.63 9.08 33.42
C LYS A 102 18.16 8.02 32.42
N ALA A 103 18.48 6.75 32.66
CA ALA A 103 18.07 5.64 31.78
C ALA A 103 16.55 5.41 31.79
N THR A 104 15.91 5.49 32.97
CA THR A 104 14.45 5.37 33.08
C THR A 104 13.72 6.55 32.45
N TRP A 105 14.28 7.76 32.54
CA TRP A 105 13.73 8.93 31.85
C TRP A 105 13.79 8.78 30.32
N LEU A 106 14.95 8.42 29.76
CA LEU A 106 15.10 8.16 28.32
C LEU A 106 14.16 7.05 27.81
N TYR A 107 13.97 5.99 28.60
CA TYR A 107 13.04 4.92 28.27
C TYR A 107 11.57 5.38 28.26
N ARG A 108 11.17 6.24 29.21
CA ARG A 108 9.82 6.82 29.26
C ARG A 108 9.56 7.75 28.07
N GLU A 109 10.53 8.60 27.72
CA GLU A 109 10.45 9.47 26.55
C GLU A 109 10.30 8.65 25.27
N PHE A 110 11.16 7.64 25.08
CA PHE A 110 11.08 6.74 23.94
C PHE A 110 9.72 6.03 23.84
N ASN A 111 9.22 5.47 24.95
CA ASN A 111 7.91 4.81 24.97
C ASN A 111 6.77 5.78 24.66
N THR A 112 6.84 7.01 25.17
CA THR A 112 5.83 8.03 24.88
C THR A 112 5.81 8.37 23.40
N ILE A 113 6.98 8.53 22.78
CA ILE A 113 7.11 8.75 21.33
C ILE A 113 6.52 7.58 20.55
N VAL A 114 6.84 6.34 20.91
CA VAL A 114 6.32 5.14 20.24
C VAL A 114 4.79 5.06 20.34
N ILE A 115 4.21 5.32 21.52
CA ILE A 115 2.75 5.34 21.72
C ILE A 115 2.10 6.43 20.86
N LEU A 116 2.66 7.63 20.85
CA LEU A 116 2.16 8.73 20.01
C LEU A 116 2.21 8.37 18.52
N LEU A 117 3.30 7.76 18.05
CA LEU A 117 3.40 7.27 16.68
C LEU A 117 2.31 6.25 16.38
N ILE A 118 2.10 5.24 17.24
CA ILE A 118 1.06 4.22 17.04
C ILE A 118 -0.33 4.85 16.96
N ILE A 119 -0.65 5.82 17.82
CA ILE A 119 -1.93 6.52 17.77
C ILE A 119 -2.07 7.31 16.47
N SER A 120 -1.06 8.08 16.08
CA SER A 120 -1.06 8.83 14.83
C SER A 120 -1.24 7.92 13.60
N PHE A 121 -0.53 6.78 13.57
CA PHE A 121 -0.71 5.76 12.54
C PHE A 121 -2.14 5.21 12.54
N GLY A 122 -2.65 4.78 13.71
CA GLY A 122 -3.99 4.23 13.84
C GLY A 122 -5.09 5.20 13.37
N VAL A 123 -4.99 6.47 13.75
CA VAL A 123 -5.91 7.52 13.30
C VAL A 123 -5.79 7.72 11.79
N SER A 124 -4.58 7.75 11.24
CA SER A 124 -4.37 7.92 9.80
C SER A 124 -4.99 6.78 8.98
N PHE A 125 -4.78 5.52 9.40
CA PHE A 125 -5.37 4.35 8.73
C PHE A 125 -6.90 4.31 8.88
N TYR A 126 -7.42 4.68 10.05
CA TYR A 126 -8.86 4.79 10.27
C TYR A 126 -9.53 5.77 9.29
N TYR A 127 -8.95 6.96 9.11
CA TYR A 127 -9.48 7.93 8.16
C TYR A 127 -9.27 7.50 6.70
N THR A 128 -8.18 6.79 6.39
CA THR A 128 -7.99 6.20 5.06
C THR A 128 -9.07 5.18 4.73
N ASP A 129 -9.41 4.30 5.67
CA ASP A 129 -10.48 3.32 5.51
C ASP A 129 -11.85 4.00 5.37
N LYS A 130 -12.13 5.01 6.19
CA LYS A 130 -13.35 5.83 6.03
C LYS A 130 -13.44 6.49 4.66
N ALA A 131 -12.34 7.00 4.12
CA ALA A 131 -12.32 7.60 2.80
C ALA A 131 -12.70 6.59 1.70
N ALA A 132 -12.18 5.35 1.79
CA ALA A 132 -12.50 4.28 0.84
C ALA A 132 -13.96 3.81 0.89
N ASN A 133 -14.61 3.92 2.05
CA ASN A 133 -15.97 3.43 2.28
C ASN A 133 -17.06 4.50 2.12
N THR A 134 -16.69 5.74 1.79
CA THR A 134 -17.65 6.86 1.69
C THR A 134 -18.05 7.10 0.23
N GLU A 135 -19.36 7.19 -0.05
CA GLU A 135 -19.87 7.49 -1.40
C GLU A 135 -19.72 8.97 -1.80
N ASN A 136 -19.61 9.87 -0.82
CA ASN A 136 -19.44 11.30 -1.05
C ASN A 136 -17.95 11.67 -1.26
N GLN A 137 -17.63 12.11 -2.47
CA GLN A 137 -16.28 12.48 -2.88
C GLN A 137 -15.65 13.60 -2.04
N GLN A 138 -16.41 14.64 -1.67
CA GLN A 138 -15.90 15.73 -0.84
C GLN A 138 -15.53 15.25 0.57
N GLN A 139 -16.33 14.33 1.12
CA GLN A 139 -16.08 13.75 2.43
C GLN A 139 -14.89 12.79 2.40
N ALA A 140 -14.71 12.03 1.30
CA ALA A 140 -13.53 11.20 1.09
C ALA A 140 -12.23 12.03 1.04
N LEU A 141 -12.23 13.15 0.34
CA LEU A 141 -11.10 14.09 0.33
C LEU A 141 -10.75 14.61 1.73
N GLU A 142 -11.75 14.99 2.51
CA GLU A 142 -11.55 15.49 3.86
C GLU A 142 -10.94 14.41 4.77
N TYR A 143 -11.39 13.15 4.62
CA TYR A 143 -10.78 12.03 5.32
C TYR A 143 -9.33 11.77 4.89
N HIS A 144 -9.01 11.88 3.61
CA HIS A 144 -7.62 11.83 3.16
C HIS A 144 -6.78 12.96 3.74
N ARG A 145 -7.35 14.18 3.85
CA ARG A 145 -6.68 15.33 4.46
C ARG A 145 -6.34 15.07 5.93
N ILE A 146 -7.32 14.61 6.71
CA ILE A 146 -7.12 14.27 8.12
C ILE A 146 -6.09 13.15 8.25
N SER A 147 -6.18 12.10 7.43
CA SER A 147 -5.18 11.03 7.40
C SER A 147 -3.77 11.57 7.13
N GLY A 148 -3.61 12.51 6.20
CA GLY A 148 -2.34 13.16 5.89
C GLY A 148 -1.80 14.04 7.01
N ILE A 149 -2.66 14.63 7.85
CA ILE A 149 -2.20 15.38 9.04
C ILE A 149 -1.50 14.44 10.04
N PHE A 150 -2.09 13.26 10.27
CA PHE A 150 -1.54 12.29 11.22
C PHE A 150 -0.41 11.44 10.64
N PHE A 151 -0.34 11.30 9.31
CA PHE A 151 0.76 10.61 8.62
C PHE A 151 1.20 11.34 7.34
N PRO A 152 1.96 12.43 7.48
CA PRO A 152 2.28 13.33 6.36
C PRO A 152 3.26 12.74 5.34
N LEU A 153 3.93 11.65 5.69
CA LEU A 153 4.88 10.95 4.81
C LEU A 153 4.19 10.25 3.63
N VAL A 154 2.88 10.01 3.72
CA VAL A 154 2.10 9.42 2.63
C VAL A 154 1.46 10.50 1.78
N GLU A 155 1.48 10.27 0.47
CA GLU A 155 1.06 11.17 -0.59
C GLU A 155 -0.44 11.19 -0.86
N ARG A 156 -1.21 10.34 -0.17
CA ARG A 156 -2.63 10.06 -0.48
C ARG A 156 -3.46 11.32 -0.62
N TYR A 157 -3.38 12.24 0.33
CA TYR A 157 -4.16 13.47 0.27
C TYR A 157 -3.84 14.28 -0.99
N GLU A 158 -2.57 14.51 -1.27
CA GLU A 158 -2.17 15.28 -2.44
C GLU A 158 -2.50 14.55 -3.74
N PHE A 159 -2.38 13.22 -3.77
CA PHE A 159 -2.80 12.39 -4.90
C PHE A 159 -4.30 12.50 -5.19
N PHE A 160 -5.16 12.23 -4.21
CA PHE A 160 -6.61 12.29 -4.41
C PHE A 160 -7.09 13.71 -4.71
N SER A 161 -6.49 14.72 -4.06
CA SER A 161 -6.77 16.12 -4.38
C SER A 161 -6.40 16.46 -5.83
N ALA A 162 -5.27 15.96 -6.34
CA ALA A 162 -4.89 16.18 -7.73
C ALA A 162 -5.81 15.44 -8.70
N GLN A 163 -6.23 14.21 -8.35
CA GLN A 163 -7.13 13.39 -9.15
C GLN A 163 -8.52 14.02 -9.30
N ASP A 164 -9.08 14.53 -8.22
CA ASP A 164 -10.38 15.20 -8.25
C ASP A 164 -10.36 16.46 -9.10
N MET A 165 -9.30 17.27 -8.97
CA MET A 165 -9.10 18.44 -9.83
C MET A 165 -8.87 18.04 -11.30
N ALA A 166 -8.19 16.93 -11.57
CA ALA A 166 -8.01 16.42 -12.94
C ALA A 166 -9.36 16.03 -13.57
N ALA A 167 -10.22 15.34 -12.82
CA ALA A 167 -11.56 14.99 -13.25
C ALA A 167 -12.42 16.23 -13.54
N GLU A 168 -12.31 17.25 -12.68
CA GLU A 168 -12.99 18.53 -12.84
C GLU A 168 -12.53 19.28 -14.11
N LEU A 169 -11.22 19.30 -14.37
CA LEU A 169 -10.65 19.91 -15.58
C LEU A 169 -11.03 19.18 -16.88
N GLY A 170 -11.29 17.88 -16.81
CA GLY A 170 -11.67 17.02 -17.93
C GLY A 170 -13.16 17.02 -18.25
N ASN A 171 -14.02 17.53 -17.36
CA ASN A 171 -15.47 17.53 -17.56
C ASN A 171 -15.90 18.61 -18.59
N PRO A 172 -16.48 18.24 -19.74
CA PRO A 172 -16.90 19.20 -20.77
C PRO A 172 -18.08 20.09 -20.33
N GLU A 173 -18.86 19.67 -19.34
CA GLU A 173 -19.98 20.45 -18.78
C GLU A 173 -19.51 21.50 -17.76
N TYR A 174 -18.23 21.44 -17.37
CA TYR A 174 -17.63 22.36 -16.42
C TYR A 174 -17.36 23.73 -17.05
N LYS A 175 -18.39 24.59 -17.04
CA LYS A 175 -18.37 25.95 -17.58
C LYS A 175 -17.74 26.94 -16.60
N GLN A 176 -16.45 26.81 -16.31
CA GLN A 176 -15.72 27.85 -15.57
C GLN A 176 -14.97 28.81 -16.49
N SER A 177 -14.71 30.02 -15.98
CA SER A 177 -13.86 30.98 -16.66
C SER A 177 -12.46 30.39 -16.86
N ALA A 178 -11.81 30.77 -17.97
CA ALA A 178 -10.46 30.32 -18.28
C ALA A 178 -9.46 30.57 -17.13
N PHE A 179 -9.64 31.68 -16.42
CA PHE A 179 -8.86 32.04 -15.23
C PHE A 179 -8.98 31.00 -14.11
N LYS A 180 -10.21 30.64 -13.72
CA LYS A 180 -10.42 29.68 -12.62
C LYS A 180 -9.95 28.28 -13.00
N ARG A 181 -10.11 27.89 -14.27
CA ARG A 181 -9.56 26.64 -14.81
C ARG A 181 -8.03 26.60 -14.69
N GLN A 182 -7.36 27.71 -14.94
CA GLN A 182 -5.91 27.82 -14.80
C GLN A 182 -5.45 27.75 -13.33
N GLU A 183 -6.20 28.34 -12.40
CA GLU A 183 -5.92 28.22 -10.96
C GLU A 183 -6.03 26.78 -10.47
N ILE A 184 -7.11 26.09 -10.85
CA ILE A 184 -7.32 24.67 -10.51
C ILE A 184 -6.19 23.82 -11.07
N ALA A 185 -5.82 24.02 -12.33
CA ALA A 185 -4.71 23.29 -12.93
C ALA A 185 -3.38 23.55 -12.23
N LYS A 186 -3.08 24.79 -11.86
CA LYS A 186 -1.86 25.14 -11.11
C LYS A 186 -1.83 24.45 -9.74
N LEU A 187 -2.96 24.43 -9.04
CA LEU A 187 -3.09 23.73 -7.76
C LEU A 187 -2.94 22.22 -7.92
N ALA A 188 -3.62 21.63 -8.91
CA ALA A 188 -3.55 20.20 -9.20
C ALA A 188 -2.14 19.74 -9.55
N LEU A 189 -1.41 20.52 -10.36
CA LEU A 189 0.00 20.26 -10.67
C LEU A 189 0.86 20.31 -9.41
N SER A 190 0.70 21.34 -8.58
CA SER A 190 1.42 21.45 -7.30
C SER A 190 1.15 20.24 -6.39
N ARG A 191 -0.11 19.82 -6.26
CA ARG A 191 -0.47 18.61 -5.50
C ARG A 191 0.18 17.36 -6.08
N SER A 192 0.15 17.18 -7.40
CA SER A 192 0.82 16.05 -8.05
C SER A 192 2.34 16.05 -7.83
N ASP A 193 2.98 17.22 -7.81
CA ASP A 193 4.42 17.34 -7.56
C ASP A 193 4.78 16.95 -6.12
N ILE A 194 4.01 17.43 -5.14
CA ILE A 194 4.18 17.02 -3.74
C ILE A 194 3.99 15.51 -3.61
N ALA A 195 2.97 14.97 -4.28
CA ALA A 195 2.68 13.55 -4.22
C ALA A 195 3.80 12.68 -4.83
N ILE A 196 4.35 13.08 -5.98
CA ILE A 196 5.51 12.42 -6.61
C ILE A 196 6.74 12.48 -5.68
N ASN A 197 6.99 13.63 -5.04
CA ASN A 197 8.13 13.79 -4.16
C ASN A 197 8.03 12.88 -2.91
N LYS A 198 6.83 12.67 -2.38
CA LYS A 198 6.59 11.76 -1.25
C LYS A 198 6.66 10.29 -1.65
N MET A 199 6.10 9.92 -2.82
CA MET A 199 6.02 8.53 -3.28
C MET A 199 6.33 8.41 -4.78
N PRO A 200 7.61 8.46 -5.17
CA PRO A 200 8.01 8.48 -6.58
C PRO A 200 7.72 7.17 -7.33
N ALA A 201 7.43 6.07 -6.61
CA ALA A 201 7.10 4.77 -7.17
C ALA A 201 5.59 4.58 -7.46
N ASN A 202 4.73 5.52 -7.05
CA ASN A 202 3.31 5.41 -7.31
C ASN A 202 2.99 5.82 -8.75
N ALA A 203 2.72 4.82 -9.59
CA ALA A 203 2.44 4.95 -11.01
C ALA A 203 1.22 5.83 -11.34
N GLU A 204 0.20 5.83 -10.49
CA GLU A 204 -1.05 6.55 -10.74
C GLU A 204 -0.86 8.06 -10.70
N ILE A 205 0.09 8.57 -9.90
CA ILE A 205 0.33 10.02 -9.79
C ILE A 205 0.85 10.59 -11.11
N TYR A 206 1.70 9.85 -11.82
CA TYR A 206 2.21 10.26 -13.13
C TYR A 206 1.08 10.29 -14.17
N HIS A 207 0.17 9.31 -14.11
CA HIS A 207 -1.03 9.28 -14.95
C HIS A 207 -1.93 10.49 -14.67
N THR A 208 -2.29 10.76 -13.40
CA THR A 208 -3.06 11.94 -13.00
C THR A 208 -2.40 13.23 -13.48
N LYS A 209 -1.07 13.36 -13.34
CA LYS A 209 -0.33 14.52 -13.83
C LYS A 209 -0.40 14.66 -15.35
N ALA A 210 -0.38 13.55 -16.09
CA ALA A 210 -0.55 13.56 -17.53
C ALA A 210 -1.94 14.09 -17.92
N GLU A 211 -3.00 13.64 -17.23
CA GLU A 211 -4.39 14.10 -17.44
C GLU A 211 -4.52 15.62 -17.20
N ILE A 212 -3.93 16.15 -16.13
CA ILE A 212 -3.96 17.58 -15.82
C ILE A 212 -3.29 18.40 -16.94
N ILE A 213 -2.09 17.98 -17.37
CA ILE A 213 -1.37 18.68 -18.45
C ILE A 213 -2.13 18.57 -19.77
N GLN A 214 -2.73 17.41 -20.06
CA GLN A 214 -3.54 17.19 -21.25
C GLN A 214 -4.80 18.08 -21.26
N ALA A 215 -5.51 18.21 -20.14
CA ALA A 215 -6.68 19.07 -20.02
C ALA A 215 -6.35 20.56 -20.28
N MET A 216 -5.11 20.94 -19.99
CA MET A 216 -4.55 22.26 -20.26
C MET A 216 -3.90 22.40 -21.65
N GLN A 217 -4.03 21.40 -22.53
CA GLN A 217 -3.42 21.37 -23.86
C GLN A 217 -1.90 21.59 -23.82
N GLY A 218 -1.25 21.02 -22.81
CA GLY A 218 0.19 21.14 -22.61
C GLY A 218 1.03 20.36 -23.64
N ASN A 219 2.34 20.37 -23.42
CA ASN A 219 3.31 19.79 -24.35
C ASN A 219 3.11 18.26 -24.52
N VAL A 220 2.98 17.82 -25.78
CA VAL A 220 2.72 16.42 -26.15
C VAL A 220 3.84 15.45 -25.72
N SER A 221 5.10 15.87 -25.78
CA SER A 221 6.24 15.06 -25.32
C SER A 221 6.16 14.84 -23.83
N LYS A 222 5.92 15.91 -23.05
CA LYS A 222 5.84 15.83 -21.60
C LYS A 222 4.68 14.95 -21.12
N ILE A 223 3.52 15.04 -21.79
CA ILE A 223 2.37 14.15 -21.50
C ILE A 223 2.75 12.69 -21.79
N SER A 224 3.42 12.45 -22.92
CA SER A 224 3.88 11.10 -23.29
C SER A 224 4.86 10.50 -22.27
N GLU A 225 5.84 11.29 -21.83
CA GLU A 225 6.82 10.86 -20.80
C GLU A 225 6.14 10.45 -19.49
N LEU A 226 5.09 11.16 -19.08
CA LEU A 226 4.34 10.85 -17.87
C LEU A 226 3.53 9.55 -18.01
N TYR A 227 2.87 9.33 -19.14
CA TYR A 227 2.20 8.07 -19.44
C TYR A 227 3.18 6.89 -19.48
N GLU A 228 4.32 7.06 -20.15
CA GLU A 228 5.38 6.06 -20.21
C GLU A 228 5.93 5.74 -18.82
N LYS A 229 6.15 6.78 -17.99
CA LYS A 229 6.63 6.59 -16.62
C LYS A 229 5.64 5.82 -15.76
N SER A 230 4.35 6.14 -15.89
CA SER A 230 3.26 5.41 -15.22
C SER A 230 3.30 3.92 -15.60
N LEU A 231 3.32 3.61 -16.91
CA LEU A 231 3.36 2.22 -17.41
C LEU A 231 4.68 1.49 -17.14
N GLN A 232 5.79 2.22 -16.95
CA GLN A 232 7.07 1.64 -16.53
C GLN A 232 6.99 1.16 -15.07
N LEU A 233 6.37 1.96 -14.19
CA LEU A 233 6.22 1.64 -12.78
C LEU A 233 5.15 0.57 -12.56
N ASP A 234 4.05 0.62 -13.29
CA ASP A 234 2.99 -0.39 -13.26
C ASP A 234 2.48 -0.72 -14.68
N PRO A 235 3.00 -1.82 -15.28
CA PRO A 235 2.60 -2.24 -16.62
C PRO A 235 1.14 -2.70 -16.73
N TYR A 236 0.49 -3.06 -15.61
CA TYR A 236 -0.84 -3.66 -15.55
C TYR A 236 -1.97 -2.62 -15.57
N GLN A 237 -1.65 -1.32 -15.60
CA GLN A 237 -2.64 -0.23 -15.65
C GLN A 237 -3.33 -0.16 -17.01
N PHE A 238 -4.34 -1.03 -17.16
CA PHE A 238 -5.10 -1.19 -18.40
C PHE A 238 -5.76 0.12 -18.86
N LYS A 239 -6.35 0.87 -17.92
CA LYS A 239 -6.99 2.18 -18.18
C LYS A 239 -5.98 3.18 -18.75
N VAL A 240 -4.83 3.33 -18.09
CA VAL A 240 -3.75 4.25 -18.50
C VAL A 240 -3.24 3.92 -19.90
N ARG A 241 -3.13 2.64 -20.23
CA ARG A 241 -2.70 2.19 -21.55
C ARG A 241 -3.72 2.52 -22.65
N ASP A 242 -5.02 2.35 -22.39
CA ASP A 242 -6.08 2.74 -23.33
C ASP A 242 -6.09 4.26 -23.57
N GLU A 243 -6.03 5.03 -22.50
CA GLU A 243 -6.02 6.50 -22.57
C GLU A 243 -4.79 7.04 -23.28
N TYR A 244 -3.61 6.49 -22.98
CA TYR A 244 -2.38 6.89 -23.64
C TYR A 244 -2.45 6.63 -25.15
N ALA A 245 -2.93 5.45 -25.55
CA ALA A 245 -3.09 5.13 -26.97
C ALA A 245 -4.08 6.06 -27.69
N ARG A 246 -5.18 6.45 -27.03
CA ARG A 246 -6.13 7.45 -27.55
C ARG A 246 -5.49 8.82 -27.69
N PHE A 247 -4.77 9.28 -26.65
CA PHE A 247 -4.01 10.52 -26.69
C PHE A 247 -3.01 10.55 -27.86
N LEU A 248 -2.24 9.48 -28.05
CA LEU A 248 -1.30 9.35 -29.17
C LEU A 248 -2.02 9.38 -30.54
N THR A 249 -3.20 8.76 -30.63
CA THR A 249 -4.00 8.74 -31.86
C THR A 249 -4.51 10.15 -32.22
N ILE A 250 -4.99 10.91 -31.23
CA ILE A 250 -5.40 12.32 -31.42
C ILE A 250 -4.22 13.16 -31.92
N ASN A 251 -3.02 12.89 -31.40
CA ASN A 251 -1.78 13.55 -31.81
C ASN A 251 -1.11 12.91 -33.05
N LYS A 252 -1.84 12.08 -33.82
CA LYS A 252 -1.39 11.45 -35.08
C LYS A 252 -0.16 10.53 -34.93
N GLN A 253 0.17 10.08 -33.72
CA GLN A 253 1.28 9.16 -33.44
C GLN A 253 0.82 7.69 -33.52
N TYR A 254 0.25 7.28 -34.65
CA TYR A 254 -0.46 6.00 -34.79
C TYR A 254 0.40 4.76 -34.56
N LYS A 255 1.65 4.76 -35.05
CA LYS A 255 2.58 3.63 -34.84
C LYS A 255 2.90 3.43 -33.36
N LYS A 256 3.11 4.53 -32.62
CA LYS A 256 3.35 4.50 -31.18
C LYS A 256 2.11 4.07 -30.42
N ALA A 257 0.93 4.57 -30.80
CA ALA A 257 -0.35 4.12 -30.24
C ALA A 257 -0.55 2.60 -30.39
N LEU A 258 -0.29 2.04 -31.58
CA LEU A 258 -0.34 0.60 -31.79
C LEU A 258 0.66 -0.16 -30.92
N SER A 259 1.90 0.34 -30.79
CA SER A 259 2.90 -0.26 -29.90
C SER A 259 2.45 -0.29 -28.43
N VAL A 260 1.88 0.81 -27.94
CA VAL A 260 1.33 0.91 -26.57
C VAL A 260 0.21 -0.10 -26.36
N LEU A 261 -0.71 -0.24 -27.32
CA LEU A 261 -1.81 -1.20 -27.28
C LEU A 261 -1.31 -2.65 -27.30
N TRP A 262 -0.32 -2.95 -28.14
CA TRP A 262 0.34 -4.26 -28.17
C TRP A 262 1.02 -4.60 -26.85
N GLY A 263 1.50 -3.60 -26.11
CA GLY A 263 2.06 -3.80 -24.77
C GLY A 263 1.06 -4.32 -23.73
N ALA A 264 -0.25 -4.32 -24.00
CA ALA A 264 -1.25 -4.95 -23.15
C ALA A 264 -1.29 -6.48 -23.29
N TRP A 265 -0.78 -7.01 -24.41
CA TRP A 265 -0.88 -8.42 -24.73
C TRP A 265 0.09 -9.24 -23.90
N GLY A 266 -0.37 -10.37 -23.36
CA GLY A 266 0.38 -11.16 -22.38
C GLY A 266 0.28 -10.67 -20.94
N LEU A 267 -0.33 -9.51 -20.67
CA LEU A 267 -0.56 -9.03 -19.31
C LEU A 267 -1.88 -9.55 -18.73
N LEU A 268 -1.88 -9.80 -17.42
CA LEU A 268 -3.08 -10.17 -16.67
C LEU A 268 -3.96 -8.95 -16.46
N ASN A 269 -5.21 -9.03 -16.91
CA ASN A 269 -6.22 -8.01 -16.71
C ASN A 269 -7.29 -8.54 -15.74
N ASN A 270 -7.76 -7.69 -14.83
CA ASN A 270 -8.85 -8.00 -13.92
C ASN A 270 -9.92 -6.90 -14.03
N ALA A 271 -10.88 -7.08 -14.94
CA ALA A 271 -11.87 -6.06 -15.26
C ALA A 271 -13.12 -6.68 -15.89
N PHE A 272 -14.12 -5.84 -16.18
CA PHE A 272 -15.25 -6.23 -17.03
C PHE A 272 -14.76 -6.66 -18.41
N TYR A 273 -15.29 -7.78 -18.93
CA TYR A 273 -14.95 -8.25 -20.27
C TYR A 273 -15.30 -7.20 -21.33
N GLN A 274 -16.32 -6.37 -21.07
CA GLN A 274 -16.70 -5.26 -21.92
C GLN A 274 -15.57 -4.25 -22.14
N ASN A 275 -14.78 -3.94 -21.11
CA ASN A 275 -13.67 -3.00 -21.21
C ASN A 275 -12.57 -3.56 -22.12
N GLY A 276 -12.27 -4.86 -21.98
CA GLY A 276 -11.36 -5.58 -22.87
C GLY A 276 -11.83 -5.58 -24.33
N ILE A 277 -13.12 -5.83 -24.55
CA ILE A 277 -13.73 -5.79 -25.90
C ILE A 277 -13.62 -4.38 -26.50
N MET A 278 -13.91 -3.33 -25.73
CA MET A 278 -13.80 -1.94 -26.19
C MET A 278 -12.37 -1.56 -26.57
N PHE A 279 -11.40 -1.94 -25.73
CA PHE A 279 -9.97 -1.74 -25.98
C PHE A 279 -9.53 -2.43 -27.27
N LEU A 280 -9.84 -3.72 -27.42
CA LEU A 280 -9.46 -4.49 -28.61
C LEU A 280 -10.17 -3.98 -29.86
N SER A 281 -11.42 -3.54 -29.73
CA SER A 281 -12.16 -2.94 -30.85
C SER A 281 -11.52 -1.64 -31.30
N PHE A 282 -11.02 -0.83 -30.37
CA PHE A 282 -10.24 0.36 -30.67
C PHE A 282 -8.92 0.00 -31.36
N GLN A 283 -8.17 -0.97 -30.81
CA GLN A 283 -6.95 -1.48 -31.41
C GLN A 283 -7.18 -2.01 -32.84
N LEU A 284 -8.24 -2.78 -33.07
CA LEU A 284 -8.59 -3.32 -34.38
C LEU A 284 -8.84 -2.21 -35.41
N ARG A 285 -9.62 -1.18 -35.04
CA ARG A 285 -9.87 -0.04 -35.94
C ARG A 285 -8.57 0.65 -36.34
N LEU A 286 -7.67 0.85 -35.38
CA LEU A 286 -6.38 1.48 -35.64
C LEU A 286 -5.46 0.58 -36.49
N ASN A 287 -5.42 -0.72 -36.19
CA ASN A 287 -4.57 -1.70 -36.87
C ASN A 287 -5.00 -1.92 -38.33
N ARG A 288 -6.30 -1.84 -38.64
CA ARG A 288 -6.81 -1.92 -40.02
C ARG A 288 -6.25 -0.84 -40.94
N VAL A 289 -5.96 0.34 -40.40
CA VAL A 289 -5.49 1.49 -41.19
C VAL A 289 -3.96 1.61 -41.14
N TYR A 290 -3.35 1.40 -39.97
CA TYR A 290 -1.94 1.72 -39.74
C TYR A 290 -1.07 0.53 -39.33
N GLY A 291 -1.64 -0.66 -39.16
CA GLY A 291 -0.96 -1.86 -38.67
C GLY A 291 -0.80 -2.95 -39.74
N ALA A 292 -0.33 -4.12 -39.32
CA ALA A 292 -0.16 -5.25 -40.23
C ALA A 292 -1.50 -5.99 -40.43
N PRO A 293 -1.92 -6.30 -41.67
CA PRO A 293 -3.19 -6.97 -41.95
C PRO A 293 -3.37 -8.31 -41.23
N LYS A 294 -2.28 -9.08 -41.08
CA LYS A 294 -2.27 -10.38 -40.37
C LYS A 294 -2.70 -10.27 -38.91
N ASP A 295 -2.43 -9.13 -38.27
CA ASP A 295 -2.74 -8.96 -36.85
C ASP A 295 -4.23 -8.68 -36.60
N ASN A 296 -4.97 -8.24 -37.63
CA ASN A 296 -6.41 -8.02 -37.53
C ASN A 296 -7.15 -9.30 -37.12
N LEU A 297 -6.72 -10.45 -37.66
CA LEU A 297 -7.33 -11.75 -37.35
C LEU A 297 -7.14 -12.10 -35.87
N ILE A 298 -5.95 -11.85 -35.33
CA ILE A 298 -5.60 -12.10 -33.92
C ILE A 298 -6.50 -11.26 -33.01
N ILE A 299 -6.61 -9.97 -33.29
CA ILE A 299 -7.43 -9.05 -32.49
C ILE A 299 -8.92 -9.44 -32.56
N MET A 300 -9.41 -9.81 -33.75
CA MET A 300 -10.80 -10.24 -33.93
C MET A 300 -11.14 -11.53 -33.17
N GLN A 301 -10.26 -12.53 -33.20
CA GLN A 301 -10.44 -13.77 -32.45
C GLN A 301 -10.54 -13.49 -30.94
N GLU A 302 -9.72 -12.58 -30.44
CA GLU A 302 -9.72 -12.23 -29.02
C GLU A 302 -10.99 -11.47 -28.61
N ILE A 303 -11.48 -10.56 -29.46
CA ILE A 303 -12.79 -9.91 -29.28
C ILE A 303 -13.92 -10.95 -29.19
N GLN A 304 -13.91 -11.95 -30.08
CA GLN A 304 -14.92 -13.01 -30.08
C GLN A 304 -14.82 -13.88 -28.82
N ARG A 305 -13.61 -14.21 -28.38
CA ARG A 305 -13.35 -14.97 -27.15
C ARG A 305 -13.91 -14.26 -25.91
N LEU A 306 -13.60 -12.98 -25.74
CA LEU A 306 -14.12 -12.17 -24.63
C LEU A 306 -15.64 -11.98 -24.73
N SER A 307 -16.18 -11.84 -25.94
CA SER A 307 -17.63 -11.75 -26.16
C SER A 307 -18.37 -13.02 -25.73
N LYS A 308 -17.77 -14.20 -25.98
CA LYS A 308 -18.29 -15.48 -25.49
C LYS A 308 -18.22 -15.54 -23.96
N LEU A 309 -17.07 -15.20 -23.37
CA LEU A 309 -16.91 -15.17 -21.91
C LEU A 309 -17.92 -14.26 -21.22
N ARG A 310 -18.15 -13.06 -21.76
CA ARG A 310 -19.16 -12.10 -21.28
C ARG A 310 -20.58 -12.68 -21.28
N LYS A 311 -20.91 -13.55 -22.25
CA LYS A 311 -22.23 -14.20 -22.35
C LYS A 311 -22.36 -15.42 -21.43
N THR A 312 -21.27 -16.14 -21.18
CA THR A 312 -21.30 -17.46 -20.50
C THR A 312 -20.84 -17.41 -19.03
N ARG A 313 -20.22 -16.33 -18.57
CA ARG A 313 -19.75 -16.13 -17.19
C ARG A 313 -20.29 -14.83 -16.61
N MET A 314 -19.89 -14.50 -15.38
CA MET A 314 -20.05 -13.17 -14.80
C MET A 314 -19.55 -12.07 -15.75
N SER A 315 -20.07 -10.86 -15.66
CA SER A 315 -19.71 -9.74 -16.54
C SER A 315 -18.23 -9.29 -16.45
N ALA A 316 -17.51 -9.73 -15.41
CA ALA A 316 -16.11 -9.47 -15.15
C ALA A 316 -15.30 -10.74 -14.85
N GLY A 317 -13.98 -10.62 -14.96
CA GLY A 317 -13.06 -11.67 -14.54
C GLY A 317 -11.60 -11.38 -14.89
N LYS A 318 -10.75 -12.35 -14.58
CA LYS A 318 -9.33 -12.32 -14.94
C LYS A 318 -9.12 -12.86 -16.35
N TYR A 319 -8.40 -12.13 -17.21
CA TYR A 319 -8.11 -12.55 -18.59
C TYR A 319 -6.78 -11.98 -19.10
N VAL A 320 -6.20 -12.67 -20.08
CA VAL A 320 -4.98 -12.26 -20.79
C VAL A 320 -5.30 -12.23 -22.29
N PHE A 321 -4.84 -11.19 -23.00
CA PHE A 321 -4.91 -11.20 -24.46
C PHE A 321 -3.82 -12.11 -25.02
N SER A 322 -4.24 -13.15 -25.74
CA SER A 322 -3.33 -14.21 -26.20
C SER A 322 -2.65 -13.79 -27.49
N ARG A 323 -1.34 -13.54 -27.45
CA ARG A 323 -0.55 -13.40 -28.68
C ARG A 323 -0.28 -14.81 -29.24
N PRO A 324 -0.48 -15.09 -30.53
CA PRO A 324 0.01 -16.33 -31.11
C PRO A 324 1.53 -16.37 -30.88
N ALA A 325 2.04 -17.50 -30.42
CA ALA A 325 3.48 -17.71 -30.36
C ALA A 325 4.03 -17.43 -31.77
N THR A 326 4.91 -16.44 -31.88
CA THR A 326 5.73 -16.25 -33.08
C THR A 326 6.53 -17.53 -33.25
N ARG A 327 6.15 -18.35 -34.24
CA ARG A 327 7.04 -19.39 -34.75
C ARG A 327 8.18 -18.75 -35.52
#